data_AF-A0A975CD66-F1
#
_entry.id   AF-A0A975CD66-F1
#
_cell.length_a   1.000
_cell.length_b   1.000
_cell.length_c   1.000
_cell.angle_alpha   90.00
_cell.angle_beta   90.00
_cell.angle_gamma   90.00
#
_symmetry.space_group_name_H-M   'P 1'
#
loop_
_entity.id
_entity.type
_entity.pdbx_description
1 polymer ?
#
loop_
_entity_poly.entity_id
_entity_poly.type
_entity_poly.pdbx_seq_one_letter_code
_entity_poly.pdbx_strand_id
1 'polypeptide(L)'
;MKLDQNKALEAALKLLNKVGLEMLTMRLLASELGVQAPALYYHFASKRNLLDAMAEAIVAPAIAGLDPAQLDRVQIDDLARAYRQAMLSHRDGGVVVSGAYGATPSVLKLADGLLGKMLDSGLHQPDAVNAMFNLLYFIQGSVVEQQAFEQLWGSNAKSRAAAAQQLKRTVTVGYPHLEACLAELLCVDFDARFNQGLKAQSLTLKRQRRRSYERGPQSRTR
;
A
#
# COMPACT_ATOMS: atom_id res chain seq x y z
N MET A 1 14.39 33.43 4.01
CA MET A 1 13.01 32.92 3.94
C MET A 1 12.90 31.74 4.89
N LYS A 2 11.95 31.74 5.83
CA LYS A 2 11.78 30.63 6.78
C LYS A 2 11.19 29.43 6.02
N LEU A 3 11.83 28.27 6.12
CA LEU A 3 11.30 27.04 5.53
C LEU A 3 10.00 26.67 6.27
N ASP A 4 8.98 26.27 5.52
CA ASP A 4 7.73 25.74 6.06
C ASP A 4 7.75 24.21 5.93
N GLN A 5 7.30 23.52 6.97
CA GLN A 5 7.27 22.06 7.03
C GLN A 5 6.43 21.48 5.89
N ASN A 6 5.27 22.09 5.60
CA ASN A 6 4.38 21.62 4.53
C ASN A 6 5.03 21.80 3.15
N LYS A 7 5.67 22.95 2.90
CA LYS A 7 6.43 23.17 1.66
C LYS A 7 7.58 22.19 1.49
N ALA A 8 8.31 21.88 2.57
CA ALA A 8 9.38 20.90 2.53
C ALA A 8 8.85 19.49 2.22
N LEU A 9 7.70 19.12 2.79
CA LEU A 9 7.04 17.84 2.56
C LEU A 9 6.53 17.69 1.12
N GLU A 10 5.86 18.72 0.59
CA GLU A 10 5.45 18.75 -0.82
C GLU A 10 6.64 18.63 -1.77
N ALA A 11 7.74 19.34 -1.48
CA ALA A 11 8.96 19.24 -2.26
C ALA A 11 9.57 17.83 -2.18
N ALA A 12 9.52 17.18 -1.02
CA ALA A 12 9.99 15.80 -0.86
C ALA A 12 9.16 14.81 -1.68
N LEU A 13 7.83 14.93 -1.69
CA LEU A 13 6.96 14.08 -2.51
C LEU A 13 7.15 14.32 -4.02
N LYS A 14 7.36 15.57 -4.44
CA LYS A 14 7.72 15.91 -5.83
C LYS A 14 9.08 15.33 -6.20
N LEU A 15 10.06 15.42 -5.31
CA LEU A 15 11.39 14.86 -5.50
C LEU A 15 11.34 13.34 -5.58
N LEU A 16 10.56 12.68 -4.73
CA LEU A 16 10.30 11.24 -4.78
C LEU A 16 9.81 10.81 -6.17
N ASN A 17 8.81 11.51 -6.71
CA ASN A 17 8.29 11.24 -8.05
C ASN A 17 9.36 11.42 -9.15
N LYS A 18 10.25 12.41 -9.00
CA LYS A 18 11.31 12.73 -9.96
C LYS A 18 12.45 11.71 -9.93
N VAL A 19 13.02 11.43 -8.76
CA VAL A 19 14.29 10.68 -8.64
C VAL A 19 14.16 9.30 -8.00
N GLY A 20 13.03 9.01 -7.35
CA GLY A 20 12.81 7.78 -6.59
C GLY A 20 13.41 7.81 -5.19
N LEU A 21 13.02 6.84 -4.37
CA LEU A 21 13.35 6.77 -2.95
C LEU A 21 14.85 6.61 -2.67
N GLU A 22 15.54 5.84 -3.50
CA GLU A 22 16.98 5.59 -3.37
C GLU A 22 17.80 6.88 -3.46
N MET A 23 17.46 7.73 -4.44
CA MET A 23 18.15 8.99 -4.70
C MET A 23 17.68 10.15 -3.83
N LEU A 24 16.54 9.99 -3.13
CA LEU A 24 16.02 11.02 -2.21
C LEU A 24 16.92 11.12 -0.97
N THR A 25 17.64 12.23 -0.84
CA THR A 25 18.48 12.53 0.33
C THR A 25 18.12 13.90 0.93
N MET A 26 18.42 14.11 2.21
CA MET A 26 18.22 15.41 2.87
C MET A 26 18.98 16.53 2.15
N ARG A 27 20.19 16.25 1.64
CA ARG A 27 20.99 17.21 0.90
C ARG A 27 20.37 17.56 -0.46
N LEU A 28 19.88 16.55 -1.19
CA LEU A 28 19.22 16.78 -2.47
C LEU A 28 17.93 17.59 -2.28
N LEU A 29 17.13 17.27 -1.26
CA LEU A 29 15.94 18.04 -0.90
C LEU A 29 16.27 19.50 -0.55
N ALA A 30 17.34 19.73 0.22
CA ALA A 30 17.78 21.08 0.58
C ALA A 30 18.16 21.89 -0.68
N SER A 31 18.90 21.24 -1.60
CA SER A 31 19.29 21.83 -2.87
C SER A 31 18.07 22.19 -3.74
N GLU A 32 17.08 21.30 -3.85
CA GLU A 32 15.84 21.56 -4.60
C GLU A 32 15.01 22.69 -3.98
N LEU A 33 15.09 22.88 -2.66
CA LEU A 33 14.43 23.97 -1.93
C LEU A 33 15.24 25.27 -1.90
N GLY A 34 16.47 25.29 -2.40
CA GLY A 34 17.36 26.46 -2.33
C GLY A 34 17.77 26.84 -0.91
N VAL A 35 17.81 25.89 0.02
CA VAL A 35 18.17 26.10 1.43
C VAL A 35 19.37 25.23 1.84
N GLN A 36 19.95 25.53 3.00
CA GLN A 36 20.99 24.69 3.59
C GLN A 36 20.36 23.49 4.32
N ALA A 37 21.03 22.33 4.28
CA ALA A 37 20.54 21.10 4.91
C ALA A 37 20.15 21.24 6.40
N PRO A 38 20.87 22.01 7.25
CA PRO A 38 20.45 22.24 8.64
C PRO A 38 19.03 22.81 8.80
N ALA A 39 18.54 23.58 7.83
CA ALA A 39 17.17 24.10 7.87
C ALA A 39 16.11 22.99 7.77
N LEU A 40 16.40 21.89 7.06
CA LEU A 40 15.49 20.74 7.01
C LEU A 40 15.48 19.95 8.32
N TYR A 41 16.64 19.83 8.98
CA TYR A 41 16.74 19.07 10.24
C TYR A 41 15.96 19.70 11.39
N TYR A 42 15.66 21.00 11.31
CA TYR A 42 14.74 21.67 12.23
C TYR A 42 13.30 21.14 12.12
N HIS A 43 12.87 20.74 10.92
CA HIS A 43 11.52 20.20 10.68
C HIS A 43 11.48 18.68 10.73
N PHE A 44 12.54 18.02 10.27
CA PHE A 44 12.65 16.57 10.22
C PHE A 44 14.00 16.15 10.80
N ALA A 45 14.00 15.69 12.06
CA ALA A 45 15.23 15.35 12.77
C ALA A 45 16.11 14.30 12.07
N SER A 46 15.54 13.51 11.15
CA SER A 46 16.26 12.55 10.32
C SER A 46 15.55 12.31 8.98
N LYS A 47 16.24 11.65 8.04
CA LYS A 47 15.61 11.11 6.81
C LYS A 47 14.42 10.19 7.18
N ARG A 48 14.51 9.46 8.29
CA ARG A 48 13.41 8.59 8.75
C ARG A 48 12.16 9.40 9.09
N ASN A 49 12.30 10.48 9.87
CA ASN A 49 11.15 11.33 10.22
C ASN A 49 10.52 12.01 9.00
N LEU A 50 11.34 12.35 7.98
CA LEU A 50 10.82 12.82 6.70
C LEU A 50 9.99 11.74 6.00
N LEU A 51 10.48 10.50 5.95
CA LEU A 51 9.76 9.38 5.32
C LEU A 51 8.45 9.05 6.06
N ASP A 52 8.44 9.11 7.39
CA ASP A 52 7.22 8.92 8.18
C ASP A 52 6.19 10.03 7.88
N ALA A 53 6.64 11.30 7.77
CA ALA A 53 5.77 12.41 7.37
C ALA A 53 5.27 12.28 5.92
N MET A 54 6.10 11.76 5.01
CA MET A 54 5.69 11.47 3.63
C MET A 54 4.66 10.36 3.59
N ALA A 55 4.84 9.28 4.34
CA ALA A 55 3.86 8.19 4.44
C ALA A 55 2.52 8.70 4.97
N GLU A 56 2.53 9.56 6.00
CA GLU A 56 1.32 10.21 6.50
C GLU A 56 0.63 11.03 5.40
N ALA A 57 1.36 11.88 4.68
CA ALA A 57 0.80 12.70 3.60
C ALA A 57 0.27 11.87 2.42
N ILE A 58 0.89 10.72 2.13
CA ILE A 58 0.43 9.79 1.09
C ILE A 58 -0.90 9.16 1.49
N VAL A 59 -1.05 8.72 2.74
CA VAL A 59 -2.21 7.94 3.20
C VAL A 59 -3.39 8.83 3.64
N ALA A 60 -3.13 10.01 4.19
CA ALA A 60 -4.17 10.90 4.73
C ALA A 60 -5.34 11.17 3.76
N PRO A 61 -5.12 11.43 2.45
CA PRO A 61 -6.22 11.63 1.51
C PRO A 61 -7.15 10.42 1.36
N ALA A 62 -6.61 9.19 1.44
CA ALA A 62 -7.40 7.96 1.32
C ALA A 62 -8.35 7.73 2.50
N ILE A 63 -8.04 8.33 3.65
CA ILE A 63 -8.80 8.16 4.88
C ILE A 63 -9.53 9.43 5.34
N ALA A 64 -9.35 10.56 4.63
CA ALA A 64 -9.95 11.84 4.98
C ALA A 64 -11.49 11.80 4.96
N GLY A 65 -12.07 10.98 4.07
CA GLY A 65 -13.51 10.74 4.01
C GLY A 65 -14.03 9.71 5.01
N LEU A 66 -13.17 9.09 5.82
CA LEU A 66 -13.59 8.19 6.89
C LEU A 66 -13.98 9.02 8.11
N ASP A 67 -15.26 9.35 8.21
CA ASP A 67 -15.86 9.78 9.46
C ASP A 67 -15.94 8.57 10.40
N PRO A 68 -15.34 8.61 11.61
CA PRO A 68 -15.53 7.62 12.67
C PRO A 68 -16.99 7.23 12.90
N ALA A 69 -17.92 8.17 12.75
CA ALA A 69 -19.36 7.95 12.93
C ALA A 69 -20.04 7.28 11.71
N GLN A 70 -19.36 7.18 10.57
CA GLN A 70 -19.87 6.58 9.33
C GLN A 70 -19.03 5.39 8.88
N LEU A 71 -18.13 4.91 9.75
CA LEU A 71 -17.24 3.82 9.43
C LEU A 71 -18.02 2.54 9.09
N ASP A 72 -19.17 2.33 9.73
CA ASP A 72 -20.15 1.27 9.44
C ASP A 72 -20.61 1.24 7.97
N ARG A 73 -20.70 2.41 7.31
CA ARG A 73 -21.19 2.54 5.92
C ARG A 73 -20.13 2.31 4.85
N VAL A 74 -18.87 2.56 5.17
CA VAL A 74 -17.76 2.37 4.23
C VAL A 74 -17.57 0.87 3.98
N GLN A 75 -17.32 0.42 2.76
CA GLN A 75 -16.98 -0.99 2.53
C GLN A 75 -15.47 -1.20 2.70
N ILE A 76 -15.06 -2.36 3.24
CA ILE A 76 -13.62 -2.73 3.35
C ILE A 76 -12.97 -2.64 1.96
N ASP A 77 -13.70 -3.04 0.92
CA ASP A 77 -13.23 -3.01 -0.47
C ASP A 77 -12.92 -1.58 -0.95
N ASP A 78 -13.76 -0.60 -0.61
CA ASP A 78 -13.55 0.81 -1.01
C ASP A 78 -12.33 1.39 -0.31
N LEU A 79 -12.16 1.06 0.96
CA LEU A 79 -11.02 1.50 1.75
C LEU A 79 -9.70 0.88 1.24
N ALA A 80 -9.73 -0.41 0.88
CA ALA A 80 -8.60 -1.09 0.27
C ALA A 80 -8.19 -0.44 -1.06
N ARG A 81 -9.17 -0.05 -1.89
CA ARG A 81 -8.93 0.68 -3.15
C ARG A 81 -8.33 2.05 -2.90
N ALA A 82 -8.90 2.83 -1.97
CA ALA A 82 -8.40 4.16 -1.65
C ALA A 82 -6.96 4.11 -1.14
N TYR A 83 -6.65 3.16 -0.24
CA TYR A 83 -5.29 2.96 0.27
C TYR A 83 -4.31 2.55 -0.82
N ARG A 84 -4.71 1.65 -1.72
CA ARG A 84 -3.92 1.30 -2.91
C ARG A 84 -3.64 2.53 -3.78
N GLN A 85 -4.66 3.32 -4.10
CA GLN A 85 -4.52 4.49 -4.96
C GLN A 85 -3.64 5.58 -4.34
N ALA A 86 -3.75 5.80 -3.03
CA ALA A 86 -2.84 6.67 -2.30
C ALA A 86 -1.37 6.29 -2.55
N MET A 87 -1.00 5.03 -2.33
CA MET A 87 0.38 4.59 -2.56
C MET A 87 0.80 4.66 -4.03
N LEU A 88 -0.09 4.34 -4.97
CA LEU A 88 0.19 4.41 -6.41
C LEU A 88 0.33 5.85 -6.93
N SER A 89 -0.22 6.85 -6.24
CA SER A 89 -0.14 8.25 -6.64
C SER A 89 1.27 8.85 -6.57
N HIS A 90 2.20 8.15 -5.91
CA HIS A 90 3.60 8.53 -5.79
C HIS A 90 4.52 7.38 -6.19
N ARG A 91 5.56 7.68 -6.98
CA ARG A 91 6.66 6.74 -7.26
C ARG A 91 7.23 6.24 -5.93
N ASP A 92 7.50 4.94 -5.82
CA ASP A 92 7.98 4.29 -4.59
C ASP A 92 7.05 4.45 -3.37
N GLY A 93 5.83 4.96 -3.55
CA GLY A 93 4.87 5.19 -2.46
C GLY A 93 4.55 3.91 -1.69
N GLY A 94 4.50 2.75 -2.36
CA GLY A 94 4.31 1.46 -1.69
C GLY A 94 5.43 1.13 -0.70
N VAL A 95 6.69 1.39 -1.07
CA VAL A 95 7.85 1.15 -0.20
C VAL A 95 7.94 2.20 0.90
N VAL A 96 7.66 3.47 0.61
CA VAL A 96 7.63 4.55 1.62
C VAL A 96 6.60 4.24 2.71
N VAL A 97 5.37 3.91 2.33
CA VAL A 97 4.30 3.63 3.28
C VAL A 97 4.54 2.32 4.04
N SER A 98 4.98 1.25 3.36
CA SER A 98 5.29 -0.03 4.02
C SER A 98 6.47 0.09 4.99
N GLY A 99 7.48 0.89 4.61
CA GLY A 99 8.67 1.15 5.41
C GLY A 99 8.41 2.06 6.61
N ALA A 100 7.38 2.91 6.59
CA ALA A 100 7.03 3.79 7.71
C ALA A 100 6.57 3.03 8.98
N TYR A 101 6.33 1.71 8.89
CA TYR A 101 5.97 0.83 10.01
C TYR A 101 4.87 1.44 10.88
N GLY A 102 3.69 1.67 10.29
CA GLY A 102 2.40 1.76 10.98
C GLY A 102 2.15 2.93 11.94
N ALA A 103 3.16 3.68 12.36
CA ALA A 103 3.03 4.59 13.52
C ALA A 103 2.58 6.02 13.17
N THR A 104 2.08 6.26 11.95
CA THR A 104 1.52 7.57 11.59
C THR A 104 0.01 7.61 11.89
N PRO A 105 -0.56 8.77 12.26
CA PRO A 105 -1.98 8.88 12.60
C PRO A 105 -2.93 8.31 11.54
N SER A 106 -2.67 8.56 10.25
CA SER A 106 -3.53 8.07 9.18
C SER A 106 -3.46 6.56 8.98
N VAL A 107 -2.28 5.96 9.15
CA VAL A 107 -2.12 4.50 9.05
C VAL A 107 -2.75 3.80 10.26
N LEU A 108 -2.63 4.37 11.46
CA LEU A 108 -3.31 3.87 12.66
C LEU A 108 -4.83 3.96 12.52
N LYS A 109 -5.36 5.08 12.03
CA LYS A 109 -6.81 5.25 11.80
C LYS A 109 -7.34 4.28 10.73
N LEU A 110 -6.56 4.01 9.68
CA LEU A 110 -6.88 2.98 8.70
C LEU A 110 -6.96 1.59 9.34
N ALA A 111 -5.93 1.21 10.11
CA ALA A 111 -5.85 -0.09 10.75
C ALA A 111 -6.98 -0.30 11.77
N ASP A 112 -7.21 0.68 12.64
CA ASP A 112 -8.28 0.67 13.63
C ASP A 112 -9.66 0.52 12.97
N GLY A 113 -9.90 1.26 11.88
CA GLY A 113 -11.13 1.19 11.13
C GLY A 113 -11.38 -0.16 10.43
N LEU A 114 -10.33 -0.77 9.89
CA LEU A 114 -10.40 -2.13 9.32
C LEU A 114 -10.66 -3.18 10.41
N LEU A 115 -9.96 -3.07 11.54
CA LEU A 115 -10.06 -4.00 12.64
C LEU A 115 -11.45 -3.94 13.29
N GLY A 116 -11.98 -2.73 13.52
CA GLY A 116 -13.33 -2.50 14.02
C GLY A 116 -14.39 -3.23 13.18
N LYS A 117 -14.33 -3.11 11.85
CA LYS A 117 -15.26 -3.82 10.96
C LYS A 117 -15.17 -5.33 11.03
N MET A 118 -13.96 -5.85 11.14
CA MET A 118 -13.75 -7.29 11.25
C MET A 118 -14.35 -7.81 12.55
N LEU A 119 -14.15 -7.08 13.66
CA LEU A 119 -14.75 -7.38 14.96
C LEU A 119 -16.29 -7.25 14.93
N ASP A 120 -16.84 -6.18 14.37
CA ASP A 120 -18.28 -5.94 14.23
C ASP A 120 -18.97 -7.00 13.36
N SER A 121 -18.23 -7.58 12.42
CA SER A 121 -18.72 -8.69 11.61
C SER A 121 -18.73 -10.04 12.34
N GLY A 122 -18.26 -10.10 13.60
CA GLY A 122 -18.28 -11.27 14.46
C GLY A 122 -17.01 -12.12 14.43
N LEU A 123 -15.88 -11.62 13.90
CA LEU A 123 -14.59 -12.32 14.03
C LEU A 123 -14.08 -12.18 15.47
N HIS A 124 -13.47 -13.25 16.00
CA HIS A 124 -12.71 -13.17 17.25
C HIS A 124 -11.42 -12.35 17.05
N GLN A 125 -10.92 -11.74 18.13
CA GLN A 125 -9.78 -10.82 18.08
C GLN A 125 -8.56 -11.36 17.31
N PRO A 126 -8.09 -12.61 17.53
CA PRO A 126 -6.93 -13.13 16.79
C PRO A 126 -7.22 -13.28 15.29
N ASP A 127 -8.43 -13.70 14.93
CA ASP A 127 -8.85 -13.87 13.53
C ASP A 127 -8.96 -12.50 12.84
N ALA A 128 -9.51 -11.50 13.52
CA ALA A 128 -9.66 -10.13 13.02
C ALA A 128 -8.30 -9.46 12.76
N VAL A 129 -7.34 -9.61 13.68
CA VAL A 129 -5.98 -9.09 13.51
C VAL A 129 -5.28 -9.76 12.32
N ASN A 130 -5.35 -11.08 12.21
CA ASN A 130 -4.75 -11.81 11.08
C ASN A 130 -5.41 -11.43 9.75
N ALA A 131 -6.73 -11.29 9.73
CA ALA A 131 -7.48 -10.82 8.57
C ALA A 131 -7.05 -9.43 8.12
N MET A 132 -6.90 -8.49 9.06
CA MET A 132 -6.43 -7.14 8.79
C MET A 132 -5.02 -7.15 8.18
N PHE A 133 -4.08 -7.86 8.80
CA PHE A 133 -2.71 -7.94 8.27
C PHE A 133 -2.66 -8.62 6.90
N ASN A 134 -3.40 -9.70 6.67
CA ASN A 134 -3.47 -10.35 5.36
C ASN A 134 -3.96 -9.40 4.27
N LEU A 135 -4.97 -8.58 4.58
CA LEU A 135 -5.48 -7.57 3.64
C LEU A 135 -4.41 -6.48 3.39
N LEU A 136 -3.78 -5.95 4.43
CA LEU A 136 -2.73 -4.92 4.30
C LEU A 136 -1.52 -5.44 3.51
N TYR A 137 -1.05 -6.66 3.78
CA TYR A 137 0.04 -7.30 3.04
C TYR A 137 -0.31 -7.53 1.58
N PHE A 138 -1.54 -7.98 1.30
CA PHE A 138 -2.02 -8.12 -0.07
C PHE A 138 -1.99 -6.78 -0.82
N ILE A 139 -2.51 -5.71 -0.20
CA ILE A 139 -2.53 -4.38 -0.83
C ILE A 139 -1.11 -3.88 -1.06
N GLN A 140 -0.27 -3.87 -0.02
CA GLN A 140 1.10 -3.39 -0.09
C GLN A 140 1.94 -4.17 -1.10
N GLY A 141 1.85 -5.51 -1.08
CA GLY A 141 2.54 -6.39 -2.03
C GLY A 141 2.14 -6.10 -3.47
N SER A 142 0.83 -5.93 -3.72
CA SER A 142 0.34 -5.61 -5.07
C SER A 142 0.85 -4.26 -5.59
N VAL A 143 0.96 -3.25 -4.72
CA VAL A 143 1.48 -1.93 -5.08
C VAL A 143 2.97 -1.98 -5.34
N VAL A 144 3.73 -2.62 -4.45
CA VAL A 144 5.19 -2.73 -4.60
C VAL A 144 5.54 -3.49 -5.88
N GLU A 145 4.85 -4.60 -6.17
CA GLU A 145 5.03 -5.34 -7.41
C GLU A 145 4.71 -4.47 -8.64
N GLN A 146 3.56 -3.78 -8.64
CA GLN A 146 3.18 -2.91 -9.74
C GLN A 146 4.20 -1.79 -9.98
N GLN A 147 4.63 -1.10 -8.92
CA GLN A 147 5.60 -0.01 -9.05
C GLN A 147 6.97 -0.51 -9.53
N ALA A 148 7.42 -1.66 -9.03
CA ALA A 148 8.66 -2.28 -9.49
C ALA A 148 8.58 -2.67 -10.98
N PHE A 149 7.44 -3.21 -11.42
CA PHE A 149 7.19 -3.51 -12.81
C PHE A 149 7.23 -2.24 -13.69
N GLU A 150 6.51 -1.19 -13.27
CA GLU A 150 6.43 0.07 -14.02
C GLU A 150 7.77 0.79 -14.10
N GLN A 151 8.65 0.64 -13.09
CA GLN A 151 10.01 1.17 -13.14
C GLN A 151 10.90 0.43 -14.13
N LEU A 152 10.79 -0.89 -14.20
CA LEU A 152 11.61 -1.71 -15.08
C LEU A 152 11.15 -1.61 -16.55
N TRP A 153 9.84 -1.60 -16.77
CA TRP A 153 9.25 -1.73 -18.10
C TRP A 153 8.60 -0.45 -18.62
N GLY A 154 8.12 0.42 -17.73
CA GLY A 154 7.17 1.49 -18.02
C GLY A 154 5.71 1.08 -17.76
N SER A 155 4.82 2.07 -17.66
CA SER A 155 3.41 1.87 -17.29
C SER A 155 2.43 1.75 -18.46
N ASN A 156 2.91 1.92 -19.70
CA ASN A 156 2.04 1.94 -20.87
C ASN A 156 1.77 0.53 -21.43
N ALA A 157 0.79 0.42 -22.34
CA ALA A 157 0.42 -0.86 -22.94
C ALA A 157 1.55 -1.54 -23.73
N LYS A 158 2.46 -0.76 -24.35
CA LYS A 158 3.61 -1.30 -25.08
C LYS A 158 4.63 -1.91 -24.12
N SER A 159 4.89 -1.26 -22.99
CA SER A 159 5.73 -1.77 -21.90
C SER A 159 5.23 -3.12 -21.39
N ARG A 160 3.91 -3.23 -21.16
CA ARG A 160 3.27 -4.49 -20.76
C ARG A 160 3.43 -5.59 -21.82
N ALA A 161 3.25 -5.27 -23.09
CA ALA A 161 3.45 -6.21 -24.19
C ALA A 161 4.91 -6.68 -24.32
N ALA A 162 5.88 -5.79 -24.08
CA ALA A 162 7.30 -6.12 -24.09
C ALA A 162 7.67 -7.08 -22.94
N ALA A 163 7.18 -6.81 -21.72
CA ALA A 163 7.36 -7.69 -20.57
C ALA A 163 6.76 -9.08 -20.82
N ALA A 164 5.55 -9.12 -21.38
CA ALA A 164 4.90 -10.35 -21.79
C ALA A 164 5.74 -11.13 -22.83
N GLN A 165 6.26 -10.45 -23.85
CA GLN A 165 7.09 -11.11 -24.86
C GLN A 165 8.39 -11.68 -24.26
N GLN A 166 9.01 -10.99 -23.30
CA GLN A 166 10.18 -11.51 -22.59
C GLN A 166 9.83 -12.76 -21.78
N LEU A 167 8.75 -12.72 -20.97
CA LEU A 167 8.33 -13.88 -20.18
C LEU A 167 8.05 -15.11 -21.08
N LYS A 168 7.38 -14.90 -22.21
CA LYS A 168 7.12 -15.96 -23.20
C LYS A 168 8.41 -16.63 -23.69
N ARG A 169 9.48 -15.87 -23.94
CA ARG A 169 10.77 -16.42 -24.40
C ARG A 169 11.49 -17.23 -23.32
N THR A 170 11.27 -16.89 -22.04
CA THR A 170 11.94 -17.54 -20.91
C THR A 170 11.22 -18.81 -20.47
N VAL A 171 9.90 -18.87 -20.57
CA VAL A 171 9.08 -20.01 -20.11
C VAL A 171 9.18 -21.23 -21.03
N THR A 172 9.65 -21.08 -22.27
CA THR A 172 9.52 -22.09 -23.34
C THR A 172 10.36 -23.38 -23.22
N VAL A 173 11.02 -23.67 -22.09
CA VAL A 173 11.57 -25.02 -21.83
C VAL A 173 11.54 -25.35 -20.34
N GLY A 174 10.85 -26.43 -19.95
CA GLY A 174 10.96 -27.05 -18.62
C GLY A 174 9.92 -26.62 -17.56
N TYR A 175 8.95 -25.77 -17.91
CA TYR A 175 7.95 -25.25 -16.97
C TYR A 175 6.49 -25.54 -17.41
N PRO A 176 6.01 -26.78 -17.29
CA PRO A 176 4.73 -27.21 -17.89
C PRO A 176 3.52 -26.42 -17.39
N HIS A 177 3.47 -26.04 -16.11
CA HIS A 177 2.36 -25.24 -15.57
C HIS A 177 2.38 -23.78 -16.05
N LEU A 178 3.57 -23.19 -16.18
CA LEU A 178 3.71 -21.81 -16.67
C LEU A 178 3.38 -21.74 -18.16
N GLU A 179 3.78 -22.75 -18.92
CA GLU A 179 3.44 -22.89 -20.33
C GLU A 179 1.93 -23.03 -20.53
N ALA A 180 1.28 -23.91 -19.76
CA ALA A 180 -0.17 -24.10 -19.81
C ALA A 180 -0.98 -22.84 -19.47
N CYS A 181 -0.47 -22.01 -18.55
CA CYS A 181 -1.13 -20.78 -18.10
C CYS A 181 -0.58 -19.51 -18.75
N LEU A 182 0.28 -19.63 -19.78
CA LEU A 182 1.07 -18.50 -20.26
C LEU A 182 0.17 -17.33 -20.73
N ALA A 183 -0.90 -17.60 -21.47
CA ALA A 183 -1.82 -16.54 -21.92
C ALA A 183 -2.37 -15.69 -20.75
N GLU A 184 -2.73 -16.31 -19.63
CA GLU A 184 -3.25 -15.64 -18.44
C GLU A 184 -2.14 -14.92 -17.66
N LEU A 185 -0.95 -15.52 -17.56
CA LEU A 185 0.22 -14.91 -16.94
C LEU A 185 0.67 -13.63 -17.67
N LEU A 186 0.53 -13.62 -19.00
CA LEU A 186 0.87 -12.51 -19.88
C LEU A 186 -0.17 -11.37 -19.88
N CYS A 187 -1.38 -11.60 -19.35
CA CYS A 187 -2.35 -10.54 -19.13
C CYS A 187 -1.94 -9.68 -17.93
N VAL A 188 -1.09 -8.67 -18.19
CA VAL A 188 -0.59 -7.74 -17.17
C VAL A 188 -1.64 -6.65 -16.92
N ASP A 189 -2.72 -6.99 -16.24
CA ASP A 189 -3.68 -6.01 -15.73
C ASP A 189 -3.66 -6.03 -14.19
N PHE A 190 -2.90 -5.09 -13.62
CA PHE A 190 -2.75 -4.95 -12.17
C PHE A 190 -4.08 -4.59 -11.49
N ASP A 191 -4.93 -3.80 -12.13
CA ASP A 191 -6.22 -3.43 -11.54
C ASP A 191 -7.17 -4.62 -11.52
N ALA A 192 -7.25 -5.39 -12.61
CA ALA A 192 -8.03 -6.62 -12.65
C ALA A 192 -7.55 -7.65 -11.61
N ARG A 193 -6.24 -7.89 -11.52
CA ARG A 193 -5.65 -8.81 -10.53
C ARG A 193 -5.91 -8.35 -9.09
N PHE A 194 -5.73 -7.06 -8.81
CA PHE A 194 -6.03 -6.49 -7.50
C PHE A 194 -7.52 -6.68 -7.14
N ASN A 195 -8.42 -6.41 -8.08
CA ASN A 195 -9.86 -6.57 -7.87
C ASN A 195 -10.27 -8.02 -7.61
N GLN A 196 -9.65 -8.98 -8.31
CA GLN A 196 -9.88 -10.40 -8.07
C GLN A 196 -9.34 -10.83 -6.71
N GLY A 197 -8.13 -10.43 -6.34
CA GLY A 197 -7.56 -10.74 -5.04
C GLY A 197 -8.35 -10.13 -3.88
N LEU A 198 -8.84 -8.90 -4.03
CA LEU A 198 -9.70 -8.25 -3.04
C LEU A 198 -11.01 -9.03 -2.83
N LYS A 199 -11.66 -9.50 -3.91
CA LYS A 199 -12.83 -10.39 -3.81
C LYS A 199 -12.50 -11.69 -3.07
N ALA A 200 -11.32 -12.27 -3.32
CA ALA A 200 -10.87 -13.48 -2.62
C ALA A 200 -10.64 -13.24 -1.11
N GLN A 201 -10.10 -12.08 -0.73
CA GLN A 201 -9.99 -11.68 0.68
C GLN A 201 -11.37 -11.58 1.34
N SER A 202 -12.32 -10.89 0.70
CA SER A 202 -13.69 -10.74 1.20
C SER A 202 -14.43 -12.08 1.32
N LEU A 203 -14.20 -13.05 0.42
CA LEU A 203 -14.71 -14.42 0.56
C LEU A 203 -14.06 -15.17 1.73
N THR A 204 -12.76 -14.99 1.94
CA THR A 204 -12.02 -15.61 3.05
C THR A 204 -12.54 -15.12 4.39
N LEU A 205 -12.78 -13.81 4.53
CA LEU A 205 -13.39 -13.21 5.73
C LEU A 205 -14.77 -13.83 6.03
N LYS A 206 -15.62 -13.98 5.01
CA LYS A 206 -16.94 -14.62 5.15
C LYS A 206 -16.84 -16.07 5.64
N ARG A 207 -15.84 -16.83 5.16
CA ARG A 207 -15.59 -18.21 5.60
C ARG A 207 -15.04 -18.29 7.03
N GLN A 208 -14.12 -17.39 7.39
CA GLN A 208 -13.59 -17.29 8.75
C GLN A 208 -14.70 -16.98 9.74
N ARG A 209 -15.56 -16.01 9.44
CA ARG A 209 -16.74 -15.70 10.26
C ARG A 209 -17.61 -16.93 10.56
N ARG A 210 -17.89 -17.75 9.53
CA ARG A 210 -18.69 -18.98 9.70
C ARG A 210 -18.00 -19.97 10.65
N ARG A 211 -16.68 -20.14 10.52
CA ARG A 211 -15.91 -21.02 11.40
C ARG A 211 -15.81 -20.49 12.84
N SER A 212 -15.69 -19.17 13.02
CA SER A 212 -15.70 -18.54 14.34
C SER A 212 -17.05 -18.74 15.03
N TYR A 213 -18.17 -18.64 14.29
CA TYR A 213 -19.50 -18.94 14.79
C TYR A 213 -19.67 -20.41 15.21
N GLU A 214 -19.13 -21.35 14.41
CA GLU A 214 -19.17 -22.79 14.69
C GLU A 214 -18.31 -23.21 15.90
N ARG A 215 -17.28 -22.43 16.26
CA ARG A 215 -16.41 -22.71 17.43
C ARG A 215 -17.01 -22.29 18.77
N GLY A 216 -18.09 -21.49 18.78
CA GLY A 216 -18.70 -20.93 19.98
C GLY A 216 -17.75 -19.98 20.75
N PRO A 217 -18.25 -19.19 21.72
CA PRO A 217 -17.38 -18.40 22.57
C PRO A 217 -16.51 -19.35 23.38
N GLN A 218 -15.23 -19.47 23.03
CA GLN A 218 -14.27 -20.15 23.89
C GLN A 218 -14.31 -19.46 25.25
N SER A 219 -14.78 -20.21 26.25
CA SER A 219 -14.75 -19.83 27.65
C SER A 219 -13.36 -19.31 27.99
N ARG A 220 -13.26 -18.00 28.23
CA ARG A 220 -12.08 -17.37 28.81
C ARG A 220 -11.79 -18.08 30.12
N THR A 221 -10.84 -19.00 30.08
CA THR A 221 -10.38 -19.70 31.26
C THR A 221 -8.99 -19.14 31.56
N ARG A 222 -8.98 -18.23 32.52
CA ARG A 222 -7.87 -17.68 33.31
C ARG A 222 -6.77 -16.91 32.58
#